data_AF-A0A936WT71-F1
#
_entry.id   AF-A0A936WT71-F1
#
_cell.length_a   1.000
_cell.length_b   1.000
_cell.length_c   1.000
_cell.angle_alpha   90.00
_cell.angle_beta   90.00
_cell.angle_gamma   90.00
#
_symmetry.space_group_name_H-M   'P 1'
#
loop_
_entity.id
_entity.type
_entity.pdbx_description
1 polymer ?
#
loop_
_entity_poly.entity_id
_entity_poly.type
_entity_poly.pdbx_seq_one_letter_code
_entity_poly.pdbx_strand_id
1 'polypeptide(L)'
;MKKIVALVICVFIYNLVTAQAHIKEVDSMRKYRNVPGLVYAVFSSDKLIDTGCVGNKKLKTKDPVRWSNRFQIGTATSVFNSFIAARMVKEGKISWNSTIVQIFPQLDGKIMKIYNRITLRQLLSQRAGLPEFMEQSGDKEIHSLPGTPEQQGLACNFDAEKKPKLILDSITDASYSLAGMVVAAAMLEKAGKKSWEKLVDEYVSKPLKLDIQFGFPAAKDSTQPWGHWDNYYNLTSHREDYWGQFFIPIAPAGISISICPII
;
A
#
# COMPACT_ATOMS: atom_id res chain seq x y z
N MET A 1 59.54 -6.42 -7.95
CA MET A 1 58.62 -6.39 -6.79
C MET A 1 57.81 -5.10 -6.68
N LYS A 2 58.40 -3.90 -6.60
CA LYS A 2 57.63 -2.63 -6.42
C LYS A 2 56.54 -2.36 -7.48
N LYS A 3 56.78 -2.69 -8.77
CA LYS A 3 55.79 -2.52 -9.85
C LYS A 3 54.60 -3.48 -9.77
N ILE A 4 54.82 -4.70 -9.26
CA ILE A 4 53.78 -5.73 -9.11
C ILE A 4 52.86 -5.35 -7.93
N VAL A 5 53.44 -4.86 -6.83
CA VAL A 5 52.68 -4.37 -5.68
C VAL A 5 51.80 -3.17 -6.05
N ALA A 6 52.33 -2.22 -6.85
CA ALA A 6 51.54 -1.08 -7.34
C ALA A 6 50.37 -1.51 -8.25
N LEU A 7 50.58 -2.49 -9.14
CA LEU A 7 49.54 -3.01 -10.02
C LEU A 7 48.42 -3.71 -9.21
N VAL A 8 48.78 -4.52 -8.22
CA VAL A 8 47.82 -5.21 -7.34
C VAL A 8 47.01 -4.20 -6.51
N ILE A 9 47.65 -3.15 -5.99
CA ILE A 9 46.96 -2.07 -5.28
C ILE A 9 46.01 -1.31 -6.22
N CYS A 10 46.42 -0.99 -7.44
CA CYS A 10 45.54 -0.34 -8.43
C CYS A 10 44.34 -1.21 -8.82
N VAL A 11 44.52 -2.52 -9.00
CA VAL A 11 43.41 -3.45 -9.30
C VAL A 11 42.47 -3.60 -8.09
N PHE A 12 42.99 -3.61 -6.86
CA PHE A 12 42.17 -3.62 -5.65
C PHE A 12 41.36 -2.32 -5.49
N ILE A 13 41.97 -1.16 -5.75
CA ILE A 13 41.29 0.15 -5.73
C ILE A 13 40.24 0.24 -6.85
N TYR A 14 40.50 -0.32 -8.04
CA TYR A 14 39.53 -0.33 -9.14
C TYR A 14 38.28 -1.17 -8.81
N ASN A 15 38.45 -2.32 -8.14
CA ASN A 15 37.33 -3.13 -7.68
C ASN A 15 36.55 -2.50 -6.52
N LEU A 16 37.19 -1.69 -5.66
CA LEU A 16 36.49 -0.93 -4.62
C LEU A 16 35.60 0.19 -5.18
N VAL A 17 35.93 0.73 -6.36
CA VAL A 17 35.23 1.87 -6.97
C VAL A 17 34.00 1.46 -7.80
N THR A 18 33.81 0.15 -8.06
CA THR A 18 32.67 -0.38 -8.84
C THR A 18 31.60 -1.03 -7.96
N ALA A 19 31.44 -0.58 -6.71
CA ALA A 19 30.12 -0.66 -6.10
C ALA A 19 29.16 0.10 -7.02
N GLN A 20 28.20 -0.59 -7.62
CA GLN A 20 27.24 -0.03 -8.57
C GLN A 20 26.48 1.10 -7.87
N ALA A 21 26.96 2.34 -8.01
CA ALA A 21 26.36 3.49 -7.36
C ALA A 21 25.19 3.95 -8.24
N HIS A 22 24.00 3.42 -7.99
CA HIS A 22 22.81 3.69 -8.81
C HIS A 22 22.29 5.12 -8.66
N ILE A 23 22.85 5.89 -7.73
CA ILE A 23 22.37 7.23 -7.39
C ILE A 23 22.36 8.19 -8.59
N LYS A 24 23.30 8.05 -9.53
CA LYS A 24 23.36 8.90 -10.73
C LYS A 24 22.24 8.55 -11.71
N GLU A 25 21.99 7.26 -11.92
CA GLU A 25 20.91 6.75 -12.76
C GLU A 25 19.55 7.10 -12.17
N VAL A 26 19.39 6.93 -10.85
CA VAL A 26 18.17 7.29 -10.12
C VAL A 26 17.93 8.80 -10.17
N ASP A 27 18.95 9.64 -9.95
CA ASP A 27 18.78 11.10 -10.08
C ASP A 27 18.50 11.54 -11.52
N SER A 28 19.06 10.84 -12.51
CA SER A 28 18.75 11.05 -13.93
C SER A 28 17.27 10.75 -14.23
N MET A 29 16.78 9.57 -13.81
CA MET A 29 15.35 9.20 -13.96
C MET A 29 14.44 10.18 -13.22
N ARG A 30 14.81 10.58 -12.01
CA ARG A 30 14.09 11.58 -11.22
C ARG A 30 13.93 12.88 -12.00
N LYS A 31 15.02 13.43 -12.55
CA LYS A 31 15.01 14.66 -13.36
C LYS A 31 14.17 14.49 -14.62
N TYR A 32 14.35 13.38 -15.34
CA TYR A 32 13.62 13.07 -16.57
C TYR A 32 12.11 12.98 -16.36
N ARG A 33 11.67 12.38 -15.25
CA ARG A 33 10.25 12.25 -14.87
C ARG A 33 9.72 13.44 -14.06
N ASN A 34 10.52 14.49 -13.90
CA ASN A 34 10.21 15.66 -13.07
C ASN A 34 9.89 15.32 -11.60
N VAL A 35 10.29 14.17 -11.07
CA VAL A 35 9.95 13.78 -9.69
C VAL A 35 10.72 14.66 -8.69
N PRO A 36 10.08 15.26 -7.68
CA PRO A 36 10.78 16.19 -6.77
C PRO A 36 11.87 15.52 -5.94
N GLY A 37 11.61 14.33 -5.42
CA GLY A 37 12.55 13.56 -4.62
C GLY A 37 12.20 12.07 -4.58
N LEU A 38 13.22 11.24 -4.36
CA LEU A 38 13.10 9.78 -4.30
C LEU A 38 14.00 9.22 -3.20
N VAL A 39 13.57 8.08 -2.68
CA VAL A 39 14.36 7.15 -1.88
C VAL A 39 14.36 5.80 -2.60
N TYR A 40 15.50 5.10 -2.61
CA TYR A 40 15.61 3.81 -3.30
C TYR A 40 16.47 2.83 -2.51
N ALA A 41 16.15 1.55 -2.61
CA ALA A 41 16.97 0.47 -2.10
C ALA A 41 17.09 -0.62 -3.17
N VAL A 42 18.29 -1.18 -3.32
CA VAL A 42 18.63 -2.30 -4.19
C VAL A 42 19.18 -3.40 -3.28
N PHE A 43 18.62 -4.60 -3.38
CA PHE A 43 19.01 -5.72 -2.52
C PHE A 43 18.89 -7.05 -3.27
N SER A 44 19.69 -8.04 -2.85
CA SER A 44 19.54 -9.45 -3.18
C SER A 44 18.75 -10.16 -2.07
N SER A 45 18.57 -11.48 -2.20
CA SER A 45 17.92 -12.31 -1.18
C SER A 45 18.58 -12.23 0.21
N ASP A 46 19.86 -11.87 0.27
CA ASP A 46 20.70 -11.96 1.45
C ASP A 46 21.45 -10.66 1.80
N LYS A 47 21.39 -9.63 0.95
CA LYS A 47 22.22 -8.43 1.11
C LYS A 47 21.59 -7.17 0.55
N LEU A 48 21.74 -6.07 1.29
CA LEU A 48 21.54 -4.72 0.79
C LEU A 48 22.71 -4.32 -0.12
N ILE A 49 22.43 -4.07 -1.40
CA ILE A 49 23.43 -3.79 -2.44
C ILE A 49 23.70 -2.29 -2.52
N ASP A 50 22.65 -1.47 -2.58
CA ASP A 50 22.76 -0.01 -2.68
C ASP A 50 21.50 0.66 -2.14
N THR A 51 21.66 1.89 -1.66
CA THR A 51 20.59 2.71 -1.12
C THR A 51 20.91 4.18 -1.33
N GLY A 52 19.93 5.00 -1.70
CA GLY A 52 20.13 6.45 -1.74
C GLY A 52 18.86 7.28 -1.60
N CYS A 53 19.07 8.56 -1.33
CA CYS A 53 18.06 9.60 -1.39
C CYS A 53 18.50 10.67 -2.40
N VAL A 54 17.60 11.13 -3.26
CA VAL A 54 17.87 12.18 -4.25
C VAL A 54 16.73 13.18 -4.30
N GLY A 55 17.04 14.44 -4.64
CA GLY A 55 16.06 15.51 -4.76
C GLY A 55 15.54 16.05 -3.41
N ASN A 56 14.38 16.70 -3.46
CA ASN A 56 13.81 17.47 -2.36
C ASN A 56 12.41 16.98 -1.99
N LYS A 57 12.05 17.18 -0.72
CA LYS A 57 10.74 16.84 -0.13
C LYS A 57 9.57 17.57 -0.78
N LYS A 58 9.84 18.73 -1.38
CA LYS A 58 8.85 19.59 -2.04
C LYS A 58 9.46 20.26 -3.26
N LEU A 59 8.65 20.43 -4.30
CA LEU A 59 9.06 21.09 -5.53
C LEU A 59 9.48 22.54 -5.25
N LYS A 60 10.53 23.01 -5.93
CA LYS A 60 11.10 24.37 -5.81
C LYS A 60 11.58 24.75 -4.40
N THR A 61 11.80 23.78 -3.51
CA THR A 61 12.49 24.01 -2.22
C THR A 61 13.90 23.41 -2.24
N LYS A 62 14.71 23.74 -1.23
CA LYS A 62 16.04 23.18 -1.01
C LYS A 62 16.05 22.15 0.12
N ASP A 63 14.90 21.59 0.47
CA ASP A 63 14.76 20.67 1.59
C ASP A 63 14.99 19.23 1.12
N PRO A 64 16.16 18.62 1.37
CA PRO A 64 16.50 17.33 0.78
C PRO A 64 15.65 16.19 1.37
N VAL A 65 15.38 15.18 0.53
CA VAL A 65 14.86 13.89 0.99
C VAL A 65 15.92 13.19 1.85
N ARG A 66 15.47 12.52 2.91
CA ARG A 66 16.28 11.75 3.86
C ARG A 66 15.62 10.42 4.17
N TRP A 67 16.40 9.45 4.63
CA TRP A 67 15.94 8.14 5.11
C TRP A 67 14.93 8.21 6.24
N SER A 68 15.02 9.25 7.07
CA SER A 68 14.10 9.50 8.17
C SER A 68 12.75 10.07 7.71
N ASN A 69 12.59 10.38 6.43
CA ASN A 69 11.33 10.88 5.90
C ASN A 69 10.33 9.76 5.65
N ARG A 70 9.05 10.03 5.86
CA ARG A 70 7.99 9.09 5.58
C ARG A 70 7.44 9.30 4.17
N PHE A 71 7.18 8.20 3.49
CA PHE A 71 6.56 8.20 2.17
C PHE A 71 5.28 7.39 2.23
N GLN A 72 4.23 7.88 1.57
CA GLN A 72 3.07 7.05 1.32
C GLN A 72 3.44 5.92 0.35
N ILE A 73 3.01 4.71 0.69
CA ILE A 73 3.29 3.51 -0.12
C ILE A 73 2.14 3.15 -1.05
N GLY A 74 1.04 3.90 -0.99
CA GLY A 74 -0.14 3.64 -1.80
C GLY A 74 -0.60 2.18 -1.68
N THR A 75 -1.06 1.64 -2.80
CA THR A 75 -1.72 0.32 -2.89
C THR A 75 -0.80 -0.84 -2.48
N ALA A 76 0.51 -0.62 -2.31
CA ALA A 76 1.39 -1.59 -1.66
C ALA A 76 0.93 -1.96 -0.24
N THR A 77 0.12 -1.10 0.41
CA THR A 77 -0.56 -1.39 1.68
C THR A 77 -1.36 -2.70 1.63
N SER A 78 -1.95 -3.05 0.48
CA SER A 78 -2.75 -4.28 0.34
C SER A 78 -1.94 -5.56 0.59
N VAL A 79 -0.61 -5.52 0.42
CA VAL A 79 0.28 -6.65 0.75
C VAL A 79 0.17 -7.04 2.22
N PHE A 80 -0.08 -6.07 3.11
CA PHE A 80 -0.27 -6.35 4.54
C PHE A 80 -1.54 -7.17 4.79
N ASN A 81 -2.62 -6.96 4.02
CA ASN A 81 -3.84 -7.78 4.16
C ASN A 81 -3.55 -9.25 3.85
N SER A 82 -2.83 -9.51 2.76
CA SER A 82 -2.44 -10.88 2.38
C SER A 82 -1.51 -11.51 3.42
N PHE A 83 -0.56 -10.74 3.97
CA PHE A 83 0.34 -11.22 5.02
C PHE A 83 -0.41 -11.54 6.32
N ILE A 84 -1.26 -10.62 6.79
CA ILE A 84 -2.10 -10.81 7.98
C ILE A 84 -3.03 -12.02 7.79
N ALA A 85 -3.67 -12.14 6.63
CA ALA A 85 -4.52 -13.28 6.30
C ALA A 85 -3.75 -14.60 6.40
N ALA A 86 -2.55 -14.69 5.82
CA ALA A 86 -1.73 -15.89 5.90
C ALA A 86 -1.37 -16.26 7.36
N ARG A 87 -1.04 -15.26 8.19
CA ARG A 87 -0.78 -15.46 9.63
C ARG A 87 -2.02 -15.96 10.36
N MET A 88 -3.16 -15.31 10.16
CA MET A 88 -4.43 -15.67 10.81
C MET A 88 -4.97 -17.02 10.34
N VAL A 89 -4.77 -17.40 9.08
CA VAL A 89 -5.11 -18.73 8.57
C VAL A 89 -4.25 -19.81 9.22
N LYS A 90 -2.94 -19.57 9.35
CA LYS A 90 -2.05 -20.48 10.08
C LYS A 90 -2.47 -20.66 11.54
N GLU A 91 -3.00 -19.61 12.16
CA GLU A 91 -3.52 -19.63 13.54
C GLU A 91 -4.94 -20.20 13.67
N GLY A 92 -5.58 -20.58 12.56
CA GLY A 92 -6.94 -21.12 12.56
C GLY A 92 -8.05 -20.10 12.86
N LYS A 93 -7.74 -18.80 12.81
CA LYS A 93 -8.73 -17.72 13.10
C LYS A 93 -9.69 -17.47 11.93
N ILE A 94 -9.26 -17.76 10.71
CA ILE A 94 -10.04 -17.65 9.48
C ILE A 94 -9.52 -18.68 8.47
N SER A 95 -10.29 -19.03 7.44
CA SER A 95 -9.84 -19.90 6.35
C SER A 95 -9.77 -19.13 5.03
N TRP A 96 -8.89 -19.56 4.12
CA TRP A 96 -8.86 -19.05 2.74
C TRP A 96 -10.23 -19.17 2.04
N ASN A 97 -11.00 -20.19 2.41
CA ASN A 97 -12.32 -20.47 1.85
C ASN A 97 -13.46 -19.89 2.69
N SER A 98 -13.16 -19.14 3.76
CA SER A 98 -14.19 -18.40 4.50
C SER A 98 -14.89 -17.45 3.53
N THR A 99 -16.22 -17.53 3.47
CA THR A 99 -17.02 -16.67 2.61
C THR A 99 -17.45 -15.40 3.33
N ILE A 100 -17.85 -14.37 2.57
CA ILE A 100 -18.37 -13.11 3.13
C ILE A 100 -19.50 -13.37 4.12
N VAL A 101 -20.50 -14.19 3.76
CA VAL A 101 -21.67 -14.46 4.64
C VAL A 101 -21.35 -15.34 5.84
N GLN A 102 -20.29 -16.17 5.78
CA GLN A 102 -19.83 -16.90 6.97
C GLN A 102 -19.24 -15.94 8.01
N ILE A 103 -18.53 -14.92 7.56
CA ILE A 103 -17.92 -13.90 8.44
C ILE A 103 -18.94 -12.83 8.85
N PHE A 104 -19.86 -12.49 7.97
CA PHE A 104 -20.92 -11.50 8.16
C PHE A 104 -22.32 -12.08 7.90
N PRO A 105 -22.87 -12.91 8.82
CA PRO A 105 -24.17 -13.55 8.61
C PRO A 105 -25.32 -12.56 8.40
N GLN A 106 -25.20 -11.34 8.95
CA GLN A 106 -26.20 -10.29 8.81
C GLN A 106 -26.37 -9.76 7.37
N LEU A 107 -25.45 -10.09 6.47
CA LEU A 107 -25.52 -9.75 5.05
C LEU A 107 -26.27 -10.79 4.22
N ASP A 108 -26.53 -11.98 4.76
CA ASP A 108 -27.27 -13.02 4.04
C ASP A 108 -28.70 -12.55 3.74
N GLY A 109 -29.13 -12.73 2.49
CA GLY A 109 -30.40 -12.21 1.97
C GLY A 109 -30.48 -10.69 1.77
N LYS A 110 -29.46 -9.91 2.17
CA LYS A 110 -29.41 -8.45 1.97
C LYS A 110 -28.52 -8.01 0.81
N ILE A 111 -27.54 -8.85 0.45
CA ILE A 111 -26.64 -8.61 -0.68
C ILE A 111 -27.02 -9.54 -1.83
N MET A 112 -26.55 -9.25 -3.05
CA MET A 112 -26.78 -10.14 -4.17
C MET A 112 -26.23 -11.53 -3.88
N LYS A 113 -27.04 -12.58 -4.12
CA LYS A 113 -26.70 -14.01 -3.84
C LYS A 113 -25.32 -14.42 -4.36
N ILE A 114 -24.88 -13.76 -5.42
CA ILE A 114 -23.63 -14.03 -6.07
C ILE A 114 -22.42 -13.68 -5.19
N TYR A 115 -22.53 -12.65 -4.35
CA TYR A 115 -21.49 -12.26 -3.39
C TYR A 115 -21.39 -13.24 -2.22
N ASN A 116 -22.44 -14.01 -1.91
CA ASN A 116 -22.44 -14.96 -0.78
C ASN A 116 -21.36 -16.05 -0.91
N ARG A 117 -20.92 -16.35 -2.14
CA ARG A 117 -19.93 -17.39 -2.42
C ARG A 117 -18.50 -16.86 -2.52
N ILE A 118 -18.31 -15.54 -2.51
CA ILE A 118 -16.99 -14.95 -2.59
C ILE A 118 -16.20 -15.28 -1.33
N THR A 119 -15.01 -15.80 -1.53
CA THR A 119 -14.08 -16.22 -0.48
C THR A 119 -13.01 -15.18 -0.20
N LEU A 120 -12.41 -15.24 0.99
CA LEU A 120 -11.22 -14.45 1.34
C LEU A 120 -10.11 -14.59 0.29
N ARG A 121 -9.87 -15.81 -0.21
CA ARG A 121 -8.88 -16.08 -1.26
C ARG A 121 -9.17 -15.29 -2.53
N GLN A 122 -10.41 -15.32 -3.02
CA GLN A 122 -10.79 -14.63 -4.25
C GLN A 122 -10.65 -13.11 -4.12
N LEU A 123 -10.98 -12.56 -2.95
CA LEU A 123 -10.78 -11.14 -2.68
C LEU A 123 -9.30 -10.78 -2.75
N LEU A 124 -8.46 -11.44 -1.95
CA LEU A 124 -7.01 -11.17 -1.86
C LEU A 124 -6.26 -11.44 -3.18
N SER A 125 -6.75 -12.36 -4.01
CA SER A 125 -6.16 -12.66 -5.31
C SER A 125 -6.70 -11.80 -6.46
N GLN A 126 -7.52 -10.78 -6.18
CA GLN A 126 -8.14 -9.93 -7.21
C GLN A 126 -8.99 -10.73 -8.23
N ARG A 127 -9.66 -11.79 -7.75
CA ARG A 127 -10.52 -12.70 -8.55
C ARG A 127 -11.96 -12.73 -8.06
N ALA A 128 -12.31 -11.82 -7.17
CA ALA A 128 -13.68 -11.67 -6.68
C ALA A 128 -14.59 -10.93 -7.67
N GLY A 129 -14.01 -10.26 -8.68
CA GLY A 129 -14.68 -9.45 -9.72
C GLY A 129 -15.65 -8.41 -9.14
N LEU A 130 -15.34 -7.89 -7.95
CA LEU A 130 -16.02 -6.74 -7.39
C LEU A 130 -15.71 -5.51 -8.22
N PRO A 131 -16.69 -4.61 -8.42
CA PRO A 131 -16.46 -3.35 -9.14
C PRO A 131 -15.38 -2.51 -8.45
N GLU A 132 -14.77 -1.59 -9.18
CA GLU A 132 -13.78 -0.68 -8.60
C GLU A 132 -14.47 0.28 -7.63
N PHE A 133 -13.84 0.53 -6.47
CA PHE A 133 -14.41 1.30 -5.36
C PHE A 133 -14.81 2.73 -5.77
N MET A 134 -14.08 3.31 -6.72
CA MET A 134 -14.23 4.69 -7.19
C MET A 134 -15.29 4.87 -8.28
N GLU A 135 -15.87 3.78 -8.82
CA GLU A 135 -16.84 3.88 -9.91
C GLU A 135 -18.28 4.06 -9.39
N GLN A 136 -18.54 3.86 -8.09
CA GLN A 136 -19.91 3.58 -7.62
C GLN A 136 -20.44 4.40 -6.44
N SER A 137 -19.61 5.02 -5.62
CA SER A 137 -20.07 5.90 -4.53
C SER A 137 -19.28 7.19 -4.64
N GLY A 138 -19.96 8.30 -4.91
CA GLY A 138 -19.31 9.60 -4.93
C GLY A 138 -18.61 9.86 -3.60
N ASP A 139 -17.43 10.46 -3.65
CA ASP A 139 -16.47 10.66 -2.54
C ASP A 139 -17.06 11.24 -1.23
N LYS A 140 -18.25 11.85 -1.29
CA LYS A 140 -18.95 12.45 -0.14
C LYS A 140 -19.93 11.51 0.58
N GLU A 141 -20.40 10.45 -0.07
CA GLU A 141 -21.47 9.60 0.48
C GLU A 141 -20.94 8.61 1.53
N ILE A 142 -19.71 8.14 1.38
CA ILE A 142 -19.08 7.10 2.21
C ILE A 142 -18.95 7.53 3.68
N HIS A 143 -18.58 8.79 3.94
CA HIS A 143 -18.45 9.32 5.30
C HIS A 143 -19.78 9.62 5.98
N SER A 144 -20.84 9.76 5.20
CA SER A 144 -22.19 9.93 5.74
C SER A 144 -22.82 8.61 6.16
N LEU A 145 -22.20 7.48 5.80
CA LEU A 145 -22.67 6.16 6.21
C LEU A 145 -22.45 5.96 7.72
N PRO A 146 -23.46 5.48 8.45
CA PRO A 146 -23.32 5.19 9.88
C PRO A 146 -22.39 4.00 10.10
N GLY A 147 -21.71 3.98 11.24
CA GLY A 147 -20.93 2.83 11.72
C GLY A 147 -19.42 3.04 11.79
N THR A 148 -18.70 1.96 12.05
CA THR A 148 -17.22 1.92 12.03
C THR A 148 -16.68 1.97 10.60
N PRO A 149 -15.39 2.30 10.38
CA PRO A 149 -14.79 2.23 9.04
C PRO A 149 -14.96 0.87 8.35
N GLU A 150 -14.89 -0.24 9.11
CA GLU A 150 -15.24 -1.60 8.66
C GLU A 150 -16.66 -1.65 8.08
N GLN A 151 -17.64 -1.15 8.83
CA GLN A 151 -19.05 -1.16 8.44
C GLN A 151 -19.32 -0.26 7.23
N GLN A 152 -18.71 0.93 7.19
CA GLN A 152 -18.81 1.87 6.07
C GLN A 152 -18.22 1.25 4.80
N GLY A 153 -17.04 0.62 4.90
CA GLY A 153 -16.39 -0.08 3.80
C GLY A 153 -17.23 -1.24 3.27
N LEU A 154 -17.85 -2.04 4.14
CA LEU A 154 -18.78 -3.09 3.70
C LEU A 154 -20.02 -2.52 3.02
N ALA A 155 -20.63 -1.48 3.58
CA ALA A 155 -21.86 -0.88 3.05
C ALA A 155 -21.65 -0.28 1.64
N CYS A 156 -20.52 0.38 1.38
CA CYS A 156 -20.19 0.91 0.05
C CYS A 156 -20.04 -0.17 -1.02
N ASN A 157 -19.63 -1.38 -0.63
CA ASN A 157 -19.32 -2.45 -1.57
C ASN A 157 -20.48 -3.39 -1.87
N PHE A 158 -21.55 -3.35 -1.07
CA PHE A 158 -22.70 -4.25 -1.19
C PHE A 158 -24.03 -3.52 -1.34
N ASP A 159 -24.05 -2.53 -2.21
CA ASP A 159 -25.29 -1.92 -2.68
C ASP A 159 -26.09 -2.95 -3.51
N ALA A 160 -27.25 -3.34 -2.99
CA ALA A 160 -28.09 -4.40 -3.56
C ALA A 160 -28.63 -4.07 -4.96
N GLU A 161 -28.65 -2.79 -5.34
CA GLU A 161 -29.14 -2.34 -6.64
C GLU A 161 -28.08 -2.42 -7.75
N LYS A 162 -26.80 -2.57 -7.39
CA LYS A 162 -25.68 -2.54 -8.33
C LYS A 162 -25.31 -3.94 -8.81
N LYS A 163 -25.51 -4.17 -10.11
CA LYS A 163 -25.13 -5.44 -10.76
C LYS A 163 -23.60 -5.61 -10.74
N PRO A 164 -23.07 -6.76 -10.30
CA PRO A 164 -21.65 -7.04 -10.43
C PRO A 164 -21.29 -7.22 -11.91
N LYS A 165 -20.07 -6.83 -12.27
CA LYS A 165 -19.44 -7.16 -13.57
C LYS A 165 -18.96 -8.62 -13.64
N LEU A 166 -19.56 -9.54 -12.87
CA LEU A 166 -18.98 -10.85 -12.56
C LEU A 166 -19.04 -11.88 -13.70
N ILE A 167 -17.89 -12.47 -13.99
CA ILE A 167 -17.74 -13.85 -14.48
C ILE A 167 -17.09 -14.64 -13.34
N LEU A 168 -17.88 -15.33 -12.51
CA LEU A 168 -17.37 -16.03 -11.31
C LEU A 168 -16.72 -17.38 -11.56
N ASP A 169 -16.87 -17.89 -12.78
CA ASP A 169 -16.37 -19.21 -13.14
C ASP A 169 -15.04 -19.14 -13.91
N SER A 170 -14.54 -17.93 -14.16
CA SER A 170 -13.22 -17.70 -14.73
C SER A 170 -12.19 -17.60 -13.60
N ILE A 171 -11.56 -18.74 -13.26
CA ILE A 171 -10.32 -18.76 -12.45
C ILE A 171 -9.17 -18.08 -13.21
N THR A 172 -9.37 -17.68 -14.47
CA THR A 172 -8.34 -17.10 -15.35
C THR A 172 -8.28 -15.58 -15.26
N ASP A 173 -9.41 -14.87 -15.10
CA ASP A 173 -9.42 -13.41 -15.19
C ASP A 173 -9.27 -12.75 -13.81
N ALA A 174 -8.13 -12.08 -13.60
CA ALA A 174 -7.94 -11.19 -12.45
C ALA A 174 -8.42 -9.79 -12.83
N SER A 175 -9.27 -9.20 -11.99
CA SER A 175 -9.69 -7.80 -12.11
C SER A 175 -9.32 -7.09 -10.82
N TYR A 176 -8.44 -6.10 -10.93
CA TYR A 176 -8.06 -5.27 -9.80
C TYR A 176 -9.30 -4.58 -9.22
N SER A 177 -9.40 -4.56 -7.89
CA SER A 177 -10.52 -3.98 -7.15
C SER A 177 -10.06 -3.57 -5.75
N LEU A 178 -10.05 -2.26 -5.48
CA LEU A 178 -9.87 -1.74 -4.11
C LEU A 178 -11.01 -2.18 -3.20
N ALA A 179 -12.23 -2.27 -3.73
CA ALA A 179 -13.41 -2.76 -3.02
C ALA A 179 -13.16 -4.17 -2.45
N GLY A 180 -12.58 -5.07 -3.25
CA GLY A 180 -12.21 -6.41 -2.78
C GLY A 180 -11.20 -6.39 -1.63
N MET A 181 -10.26 -5.46 -1.62
CA MET A 181 -9.31 -5.31 -0.51
C MET A 181 -9.97 -4.78 0.76
N VAL A 182 -10.92 -3.84 0.66
CA VAL A 182 -11.72 -3.35 1.80
C VAL A 182 -12.49 -4.49 2.44
N VAL A 183 -13.22 -5.28 1.63
CA VAL A 183 -14.00 -6.42 2.14
C VAL A 183 -13.08 -7.45 2.79
N ALA A 184 -11.93 -7.76 2.18
CA ALA A 184 -10.97 -8.69 2.76
C ALA A 184 -10.46 -8.20 4.13
N ALA A 185 -10.12 -6.92 4.25
CA ALA A 185 -9.68 -6.34 5.52
C ALA A 185 -10.78 -6.40 6.58
N ALA A 186 -12.02 -6.07 6.23
CA ALA A 186 -13.16 -6.18 7.14
C ALA A 186 -13.34 -7.64 7.63
N MET A 187 -13.17 -8.63 6.75
CA MET A 187 -13.23 -10.03 7.14
C MET A 187 -12.13 -10.39 8.17
N LEU A 188 -10.93 -9.82 8.01
CA LEU A 188 -9.82 -9.99 8.96
C LEU A 188 -10.12 -9.29 10.29
N GLU A 189 -10.67 -8.07 10.28
CA GLU A 189 -11.10 -7.35 11.49
C GLU A 189 -12.12 -8.16 12.28
N LYS A 190 -13.15 -8.66 11.59
CA LYS A 190 -14.21 -9.46 12.19
C LYS A 190 -13.69 -10.76 12.81
N ALA A 191 -12.84 -11.50 12.08
CA ALA A 191 -12.25 -12.73 12.57
C ALA A 191 -11.23 -12.48 13.71
N GLY A 192 -10.49 -11.38 13.64
CA GLY A 192 -9.48 -11.00 14.62
C GLY A 192 -10.02 -10.27 15.85
N LYS A 193 -11.27 -9.78 15.80
CA LYS A 193 -11.91 -8.94 16.82
C LYS A 193 -11.09 -7.70 17.19
N LYS A 194 -10.41 -7.12 16.20
CA LYS A 194 -9.49 -5.99 16.33
C LYS A 194 -9.64 -5.11 15.09
N SER A 195 -9.40 -3.80 15.22
CA SER A 195 -9.36 -2.93 14.05
C SER A 195 -8.20 -3.32 13.13
N TRP A 196 -8.31 -2.94 11.86
CA TRP A 196 -7.30 -3.24 10.86
C TRP A 196 -5.94 -2.66 11.25
N GLU A 197 -5.89 -1.45 11.81
CA GLU A 197 -4.65 -0.83 12.30
C GLU A 197 -4.01 -1.65 13.41
N LYS A 198 -4.83 -2.24 14.30
CA LYS A 198 -4.32 -3.13 15.36
C LYS A 198 -3.80 -4.44 14.80
N LEU A 199 -4.42 -4.98 13.76
CA LEU A 199 -3.90 -6.17 13.06
C LEU A 199 -2.58 -5.85 12.34
N VAL A 200 -2.48 -4.72 11.64
CA VAL A 200 -1.22 -4.26 11.03
C VAL A 200 -0.14 -4.08 12.11
N ASP A 201 -0.47 -3.45 13.23
CA ASP A 201 0.49 -3.28 14.33
C ASP A 201 1.00 -4.62 14.89
N GLU A 202 0.09 -5.56 15.14
CA GLU A 202 0.37 -6.85 15.76
C GLU A 202 1.13 -7.83 14.86
N TYR A 203 0.73 -7.95 13.59
CA TYR A 203 1.30 -8.94 12.68
C TYR A 203 2.43 -8.37 11.82
N VAL A 204 2.45 -7.07 11.54
CA VAL A 204 3.41 -6.47 10.59
C VAL A 204 4.38 -5.53 11.32
N SER A 205 3.88 -4.45 11.90
CA SER A 205 4.71 -3.38 12.49
C SER A 205 5.66 -3.90 13.56
N LYS A 206 5.12 -4.51 14.63
CA LYS A 206 5.91 -4.97 15.77
C LYS A 206 6.85 -6.13 15.43
N PRO A 207 6.41 -7.21 14.74
CA PRO A 207 7.29 -8.34 14.46
C PRO A 207 8.41 -7.99 13.48
N LEU A 208 8.14 -7.13 12.49
CA LEU A 208 9.12 -6.72 11.49
C LEU A 208 9.88 -5.45 11.86
N LYS A 209 9.55 -4.84 13.02
CA LYS A 209 10.12 -3.56 13.50
C LYS A 209 9.99 -2.43 12.47
N LEU A 210 8.87 -2.43 11.73
CA LEU A 210 8.60 -1.40 10.73
C LEU A 210 7.97 -0.18 11.40
N ASP A 211 8.50 1.00 11.08
CA ASP A 211 7.93 2.26 11.54
C ASP A 211 6.76 2.69 10.63
N ILE A 212 5.57 2.16 10.93
CA ILE A 212 4.32 2.42 10.20
C ILE A 212 3.55 3.59 10.83
N GLN A 213 3.18 4.57 10.00
CA GLN A 213 2.29 5.64 10.36
C GLN A 213 1.07 5.66 9.43
N PHE A 214 -0.13 5.67 10.02
CA PHE A 214 -1.35 5.79 9.24
C PHE A 214 -1.59 7.23 8.73
N GLY A 215 -2.12 7.39 7.53
CA GLY A 215 -2.40 8.66 6.87
C GLY A 215 -1.23 9.29 6.13
N PHE A 216 -1.44 10.51 5.63
CA PHE A 216 -0.45 11.27 4.87
C PHE A 216 0.64 11.86 5.79
N PRO A 217 1.93 11.72 5.45
CA PRO A 217 3.05 12.28 6.22
C PRO A 217 2.94 13.79 6.46
N ALA A 218 2.81 14.58 5.39
CA ALA A 218 2.83 16.04 5.46
C ALA A 218 1.56 16.64 6.10
N ALA A 219 0.46 15.88 6.15
CA ALA A 219 -0.73 16.27 6.91
C ALA A 219 -0.47 16.24 8.42
N LYS A 220 0.32 15.27 8.91
CA LYS A 220 0.68 15.10 10.33
C LYS A 220 1.90 15.94 10.75
N ASP A 221 2.89 16.05 9.86
CA ASP A 221 4.13 16.78 10.10
C ASP A 221 4.55 17.46 8.80
N SER A 222 4.41 18.80 8.74
CA SER A 222 4.68 19.58 7.53
C SER A 222 6.14 19.54 7.06
N THR A 223 7.05 19.00 7.88
CA THR A 223 8.45 18.79 7.54
C THR A 223 8.69 17.52 6.73
N GLN A 224 7.68 16.63 6.59
CA GLN A 224 7.73 15.43 5.76
C GLN A 224 7.58 15.75 4.26
N PRO A 225 7.90 14.79 3.36
CA PRO A 225 7.64 14.93 1.92
C PRO A 225 6.17 15.23 1.61
N TRP A 226 5.96 16.14 0.66
CA TRP A 226 4.64 16.52 0.16
C TRP A 226 4.34 15.78 -1.13
N GLY A 227 3.06 15.51 -1.40
CA GLY A 227 2.55 15.06 -2.68
C GLY A 227 2.54 16.17 -3.74
N HIS A 228 2.52 15.74 -5.00
CA HIS A 228 2.49 16.61 -6.18
C HIS A 228 1.43 16.15 -7.17
N TRP A 229 0.67 17.09 -7.71
CA TRP A 229 -0.23 16.84 -8.84
C TRP A 229 0.51 17.06 -10.14
N ASP A 230 0.44 16.10 -11.05
CA ASP A 230 0.90 16.28 -12.42
C ASP A 230 -0.25 16.72 -13.32
N ASN A 231 -0.19 17.99 -13.73
CA ASN A 231 -1.09 18.55 -14.73
C ASN A 231 -0.29 18.80 -16.02
N TYR A 232 -0.21 17.78 -16.88
CA TYR A 232 0.50 17.85 -18.16
C TYR A 232 1.95 18.37 -18.01
N TYR A 233 2.75 17.71 -17.17
CA TYR A 233 4.14 18.05 -16.83
C TYR A 233 4.31 19.28 -15.92
N ASN A 234 3.24 19.95 -15.53
CA ASN A 234 3.29 21.02 -14.55
C ASN A 234 2.97 20.50 -13.14
N LEU A 235 4.02 20.18 -12.39
CA LEU A 235 3.86 19.71 -11.02
C LEU A 235 3.49 20.85 -10.06
N THR A 236 2.42 20.64 -9.31
CA THR A 236 2.05 21.53 -8.20
C THR A 236 2.09 20.76 -6.88
N SER A 237 2.77 21.32 -5.88
CA SER A 237 2.78 20.72 -4.54
C SER A 237 1.41 20.92 -3.92
N HIS A 238 0.85 19.89 -3.32
CA HIS A 238 -0.38 20.01 -2.55
C HIS A 238 -0.16 19.48 -1.14
N ARG A 239 -0.85 20.06 -0.17
CA ARG A 239 -0.99 19.46 1.14
C ARG A 239 -2.10 18.43 1.01
N GLU A 240 -1.90 17.23 1.55
CA GLU A 240 -2.88 16.15 1.42
C GLU A 240 -3.97 16.20 2.49
N ASP A 241 -4.22 17.39 3.05
CA ASP A 241 -5.34 17.65 3.95
C ASP A 241 -6.70 17.47 3.28
N TYR A 242 -6.75 17.65 1.95
CA TYR A 242 -7.91 17.27 1.15
C TYR A 242 -8.19 15.78 1.35
N TRP A 243 -7.29 14.90 0.93
CA TRP A 243 -7.43 13.43 0.92
C TRP A 243 -7.56 12.74 2.29
N GLY A 244 -7.05 13.34 3.36
CA GLY A 244 -6.93 12.69 4.68
C GLY A 244 -8.26 12.21 5.29
N GLN A 245 -9.39 12.86 4.97
CA GLN A 245 -10.71 12.37 5.39
C GLN A 245 -11.23 11.28 4.45
N PHE A 246 -11.08 11.45 3.13
CA PHE A 246 -11.59 10.57 2.06
C PHE A 246 -11.15 9.11 2.16
N PHE A 247 -9.99 8.84 2.76
CA PHE A 247 -9.38 7.51 2.76
C PHE A 247 -9.64 6.66 4.00
N ILE A 248 -10.44 7.10 4.99
CA ILE A 248 -10.59 6.31 6.23
C ILE A 248 -11.29 4.96 6.00
N PRO A 249 -12.45 4.88 5.31
CA PRO A 249 -13.14 3.59 5.06
C PRO A 249 -12.42 2.69 4.05
N ILE A 250 -11.47 3.25 3.28
CA ILE A 250 -10.61 2.54 2.33
C ILE A 250 -9.15 2.51 2.74
N ALA A 251 -8.86 2.87 3.99
CA ALA A 251 -7.52 2.82 4.53
C ALA A 251 -6.91 1.42 4.37
N PRO A 252 -7.68 0.33 4.61
CA PRO A 252 -7.19 -1.02 4.39
C PRO A 252 -6.96 -1.40 2.92
N ALA A 253 -7.52 -0.62 1.98
CA ALA A 253 -7.45 -0.89 0.55
C ALA A 253 -6.20 -0.36 -0.12
N GLY A 254 -5.49 0.62 0.46
CA GLY A 254 -4.32 1.12 -0.25
C GLY A 254 -3.81 2.53 -0.02
N ILE A 255 -4.32 3.39 0.86
CA ILE A 255 -3.98 4.83 0.73
C ILE A 255 -3.63 5.52 2.06
N SER A 256 -3.70 4.79 3.17
CA SER A 256 -3.51 5.38 4.50
C SER A 256 -2.29 4.84 5.24
N ILE A 257 -1.25 4.35 4.57
CA ILE A 257 0.01 4.03 5.24
C ILE A 257 1.17 4.84 4.65
N SER A 258 1.96 5.38 5.55
CA SER A 258 3.29 5.89 5.28
C SER A 258 4.34 5.18 6.11
N ILE A 259 5.48 4.91 5.49
CA ILE A 259 6.58 4.16 6.11
C ILE A 259 7.84 4.99 6.03
N CYS A 260 8.65 4.90 7.09
CA CYS A 260 10.01 5.41 7.09
C CYS A 260 10.94 4.38 6.41
N PRO A 261 11.68 4.73 5.36
CA PRO A 261 12.62 3.84 4.67
C PRO A 261 13.82 3.36 5.51
N ILE A 262 13.85 3.57 6.83
CA ILE A 262 14.95 3.11 7.68
C ILE A 262 14.98 1.58 7.61
N ILE A 263 16.06 1.06 7.03
CA ILE A 263 16.43 -0.35 6.91
C ILE A 263 17.33 -0.72 8.08
#